data_AF-A0A662C4N9-F1
#
_entry.id   AF-A0A662C4N9-F1
#
_cell.length_a   1.000
_cell.length_b   1.000
_cell.length_c   1.000
_cell.angle_alpha   90.00
_cell.angle_beta   90.00
_cell.angle_gamma   90.00
#
_symmetry.space_group_name_H-M   'P 1'
#
loop_
_entity.id
_entity.type
_entity.pdbx_description
1 polymer ?
#
loop_
_entity_poly.entity_id
_entity_poly.type
_entity_poly.pdbx_seq_one_letter_code
_entity_poly.pdbx_strand_id
1 'polypeptide(L)'
;MAERGSYNASDMDVALAKSSKRGIALLADAGEELIKNTFVVVNDFDYISKEEVANKTKAGLGLLKEIAELADVDIDTELADEALTTFGKGYVIRTTSYLYQLEWNDSVAAVFYNDYWMDDNSFDEKRKEAFDNSNIFKLKLVGWEVAWADLQSTSYTKKSEEKLIRVATIRAIDAVIAKLQRKYEVFRTKTPLYSGDPLAAKIGLKEGLEKGDKFEVLEQVMDKNGRTRYKSKGIIKVDKSNIWDNRFMAAEEQNNLEDLPEYSLFKGGKKFYTGMLIRQIN
;
A
#
# COMPACT_ATOMS: atom_id res chain seq x y z
N MET A 1 -6.05 0.49 -23.43
CA MET A 1 -4.76 0.15 -22.76
C MET A 1 -3.81 1.34 -22.67
N ALA A 2 -3.58 2.07 -23.77
CA ALA A 2 -2.76 3.29 -23.77
C ALA A 2 -3.23 4.34 -22.75
N GLU A 3 -4.55 4.52 -22.59
CA GLU A 3 -5.12 5.48 -21.64
C GLU A 3 -4.81 5.13 -20.16
N ARG A 4 -4.81 3.84 -19.80
CA ARG A 4 -4.38 3.37 -18.46
C ARG A 4 -2.87 3.52 -18.25
N GLY A 5 -2.06 3.39 -19.31
CA GLY A 5 -0.63 3.73 -19.29
C GLY A 5 -0.38 5.24 -19.16
N SER A 6 -1.23 6.07 -19.79
CA SER A 6 -1.19 7.53 -19.70
C SER A 6 -1.49 8.07 -18.31
N TYR A 7 -2.35 7.43 -17.51
CA TYR A 7 -2.63 7.89 -16.13
C TYR A 7 -1.40 7.87 -15.20
N ASN A 8 -0.35 7.10 -15.53
CA ASN A 8 0.92 7.06 -14.79
C ASN A 8 2.04 7.90 -15.44
N ALA A 9 1.80 8.46 -16.63
CA ALA A 9 2.74 9.31 -17.33
C ALA A 9 2.27 10.76 -17.18
N SER A 10 3.13 11.68 -16.76
CA SER A 10 2.73 13.10 -16.62
C SER A 10 2.18 13.62 -17.96
N ASP A 11 1.25 14.59 -17.95
CA ASP A 11 0.60 15.16 -19.14
C ASP A 11 1.59 15.61 -20.25
N MET A 12 2.86 15.79 -19.90
CA MET A 12 3.97 16.11 -20.79
C MET A 12 4.38 14.94 -21.71
N ASP A 13 4.23 13.68 -21.28
CA ASP A 13 4.58 12.48 -22.05
C ASP A 13 3.53 12.11 -23.10
N VAL A 14 2.26 12.41 -22.84
CA VAL A 14 1.14 12.16 -23.77
C VAL A 14 1.25 13.06 -25.01
N ALA A 15 1.70 14.30 -24.83
CA ALA A 15 1.96 15.23 -25.93
C ALA A 15 3.15 14.77 -26.79
N LEU A 16 4.18 14.19 -26.18
CA LEU A 16 5.35 13.66 -26.89
C LEU A 16 5.03 12.34 -27.62
N ALA A 17 4.26 11.44 -27.00
CA ALA A 17 3.95 10.10 -27.52
C ALA A 17 3.04 10.12 -28.75
N LYS A 18 2.14 11.10 -28.88
CA LYS A 18 1.28 11.27 -30.06
C LYS A 18 2.04 11.57 -31.36
N SER A 19 3.33 11.95 -31.27
CA SER A 19 4.14 12.35 -32.44
C SER A 19 4.90 11.21 -33.13
N SER A 20 4.90 9.98 -32.60
CA SER A 20 5.59 8.86 -33.25
C SER A 20 4.82 7.55 -33.14
N LYS A 21 4.76 6.78 -34.25
CA LYS A 21 4.19 5.41 -34.28
C LYS A 21 4.80 4.49 -33.21
N ARG A 22 6.02 4.80 -32.74
CA ARG A 22 6.73 4.08 -31.68
C ARG A 22 6.20 4.41 -30.27
N GLY A 23 5.71 5.62 -30.03
CA GLY A 23 5.12 6.03 -28.75
C GLY A 23 3.85 5.24 -28.40
N ILE A 24 3.03 4.89 -29.40
CA ILE A 24 1.82 4.07 -29.21
C ILE A 24 2.18 2.63 -28.81
N ALA A 25 3.20 2.04 -29.42
CA ALA A 25 3.69 0.72 -29.05
C ALA A 25 4.27 0.69 -27.62
N LEU A 26 4.91 1.77 -27.18
CA LEU A 26 5.40 1.91 -25.81
C LEU A 26 4.29 2.06 -24.77
N LEU A 27 3.22 2.77 -25.11
CA LEU A 27 2.02 2.86 -24.27
C LEU A 27 1.28 1.53 -24.18
N ALA A 28 1.34 0.71 -25.24
CA ALA A 28 0.81 -0.66 -25.24
C ALA A 28 1.65 -1.60 -24.36
N ASP A 29 2.98 -1.60 -24.51
CA ASP A 29 3.91 -2.38 -23.66
C ASP A 29 3.79 -1.97 -22.17
N ALA A 30 3.68 -0.67 -21.89
CA ALA A 30 3.44 -0.18 -20.53
C ALA A 30 2.08 -0.63 -19.98
N GLY A 31 1.05 -0.70 -20.84
CA GLY A 31 -0.25 -1.26 -20.49
C GLY A 31 -0.18 -2.75 -20.13
N GLU A 32 0.62 -3.54 -20.85
CA GLU A 32 0.78 -4.97 -20.60
C GLU A 32 1.53 -5.26 -19.29
N GLU A 33 2.59 -4.50 -19.00
CA GLU A 33 3.29 -4.57 -17.71
C GLU A 33 2.35 -4.23 -16.53
N LEU A 34 1.38 -3.32 -16.74
CA LEU A 34 0.37 -3.02 -15.70
C LEU A 34 -0.56 -4.20 -15.45
N ILE A 35 -0.97 -4.96 -16.49
CA ILE A 35 -1.84 -6.13 -16.31
C ILE A 35 -1.16 -7.17 -15.43
N LYS A 36 0.12 -7.44 -15.68
CA LYS A 36 0.92 -8.37 -14.87
C LYS A 36 1.08 -7.91 -13.42
N ASN A 37 1.06 -6.60 -13.17
CA ASN A 37 1.09 -6.00 -11.84
C ASN A 37 -0.32 -5.78 -11.25
N THR A 38 -1.27 -6.66 -11.57
CA THR A 38 -2.63 -6.63 -10.99
C THR A 38 -2.67 -7.50 -9.73
N PHE A 39 -3.06 -6.90 -8.61
CA PHE A 39 -3.16 -7.55 -7.31
C PHE A 39 -4.59 -7.44 -6.77
N VAL A 40 -5.02 -8.46 -6.03
CA VAL A 40 -6.29 -8.48 -5.30
C VAL A 40 -5.97 -8.71 -3.83
N VAL A 41 -6.48 -7.84 -2.96
CA VAL A 41 -6.34 -7.99 -1.51
C VAL A 41 -7.71 -8.33 -0.94
N VAL A 42 -7.80 -9.46 -0.26
CA VAL A 42 -9.00 -9.87 0.49
C VAL A 42 -8.73 -9.64 1.96
N ASN A 43 -9.54 -8.80 2.61
CA ASN A 43 -9.44 -8.51 4.03
C ASN A 43 -10.52 -9.28 4.78
N ASP A 44 -10.09 -10.02 5.79
CA ASP A 44 -10.94 -10.72 6.75
C ASP A 44 -10.83 -10.01 8.11
N PHE A 45 -11.97 -9.66 8.70
CA PHE A 45 -12.06 -8.82 9.88
C PHE A 45 -12.67 -9.59 11.06
N ASP A 46 -11.90 -9.74 12.13
CA ASP A 46 -12.43 -10.25 13.39
C ASP A 46 -12.66 -9.08 14.35
N TYR A 47 -13.93 -8.87 14.72
CA TYR A 47 -14.34 -7.90 15.72
C TYR A 47 -14.42 -8.60 17.08
N ILE A 48 -13.46 -8.30 17.95
CA ILE A 48 -13.33 -8.98 19.25
C ILE A 48 -13.66 -7.98 20.36
N SER A 49 -14.62 -8.32 21.22
CA SER A 49 -14.93 -7.49 22.37
C SER A 49 -13.81 -7.57 23.41
N LYS A 50 -13.40 -6.44 23.99
CA LYS A 50 -12.33 -6.44 25.02
C LYS A 50 -12.72 -7.24 26.28
N GLU A 51 -14.01 -7.40 26.54
CA GLU A 51 -14.54 -8.24 27.63
C GLU A 51 -14.30 -9.74 27.38
N GLU A 52 -14.41 -10.21 26.13
CA GLU A 52 -14.11 -11.59 25.75
C GLU A 52 -12.61 -11.91 25.89
N VAL A 53 -11.75 -10.92 25.61
CA VAL A 53 -10.30 -11.02 25.83
C VAL A 53 -9.95 -11.08 27.32
N ALA A 54 -10.65 -10.29 28.16
CA ALA A 54 -10.43 -10.23 29.60
C ALA A 54 -10.77 -11.54 30.32
N ASN A 55 -11.66 -12.37 29.77
CA ASN A 55 -12.11 -13.64 30.37
C ASN A 55 -11.11 -14.81 30.30
N LYS A 56 -9.79 -14.54 30.18
CA LYS A 56 -8.65 -15.49 30.33
C LYS A 56 -8.78 -16.83 29.56
N THR A 57 -9.13 -16.80 28.27
CA THR A 57 -8.90 -17.97 27.39
C THR A 57 -7.47 -17.98 26.85
N LYS A 58 -6.93 -19.13 26.43
CA LYS A 58 -5.59 -19.20 25.77
C LYS A 58 -5.51 -18.33 24.52
N ALA A 59 -6.62 -18.18 23.79
CA ALA A 59 -6.74 -17.27 22.66
C ALA A 59 -6.68 -15.78 23.09
N GLY A 60 -7.34 -15.43 24.20
CA GLY A 60 -7.30 -14.08 24.79
C GLY A 60 -5.91 -13.67 25.30
N LEU A 61 -5.12 -14.60 25.85
CA LEU A 61 -3.75 -14.32 26.29
C LEU A 61 -2.78 -14.01 25.13
N GLY A 62 -2.90 -14.72 24.00
CA GLY A 62 -2.12 -14.41 22.80
C GLY A 62 -2.48 -13.03 22.24
N LEU A 63 -3.77 -12.74 22.22
CA LEU A 63 -4.31 -11.44 21.82
C LEU A 63 -3.83 -10.29 22.72
N LEU A 64 -3.84 -10.46 24.05
CA LEU A 64 -3.34 -9.46 25.00
C LEU A 64 -1.87 -9.13 24.75
N LYS A 65 -1.03 -10.14 24.50
CA LYS A 65 0.39 -9.96 24.22
C LYS A 65 0.62 -9.18 22.92
N GLU A 66 -0.04 -9.57 21.83
CA GLU A 66 0.09 -8.88 20.54
C GLU A 66 -0.38 -7.42 20.62
N ILE A 67 -1.43 -7.12 21.37
CA ILE A 67 -1.88 -5.73 21.59
C ILE A 67 -0.89 -4.95 22.45
N ALA A 68 -0.34 -5.56 23.50
CA ALA A 68 0.59 -4.87 24.39
C ALA A 68 1.94 -4.56 23.74
N GLU A 69 2.44 -5.45 22.88
CA GLU A 69 3.60 -5.18 22.03
C GLU A 69 3.38 -3.98 21.11
N LEU A 70 2.16 -3.79 20.59
CA LEU A 70 1.81 -2.62 19.78
C LEU A 70 1.70 -1.32 20.61
N ALA A 71 1.39 -1.44 21.90
CA ALA A 71 1.24 -0.31 22.81
C ALA A 71 2.52 0.05 23.58
N ASP A 72 3.62 -0.68 23.37
CA ASP A 72 4.88 -0.56 24.15
C ASP A 72 4.64 -0.70 25.67
N VAL A 73 3.66 -1.53 26.05
CA VAL A 73 3.30 -1.81 27.44
C VAL A 73 3.88 -3.17 27.83
N ASP A 74 4.76 -3.18 28.83
CA ASP A 74 5.35 -4.41 29.36
C ASP A 74 4.32 -5.13 30.24
N ILE A 75 3.75 -6.24 29.76
CA ILE A 75 2.85 -7.06 30.57
C ILE A 75 3.70 -7.99 31.44
N ASP A 76 4.03 -7.53 32.63
CA ASP A 76 4.40 -8.43 33.71
C ASP A 76 3.14 -9.15 34.24
N THR A 77 3.21 -10.47 34.35
CA THR A 77 2.08 -11.37 34.61
C THR A 77 1.39 -11.15 35.97
N GLU A 78 1.98 -10.36 36.87
CA GLU A 78 1.42 -10.01 38.18
C GLU A 78 0.54 -8.74 38.19
N LEU A 79 0.59 -7.90 37.15
CA LEU A 79 -0.14 -6.61 37.06
C LEU A 79 -1.37 -6.67 36.13
N ALA A 80 -1.97 -7.86 35.99
CA ALA A 80 -3.12 -8.05 35.11
C ALA A 80 -4.34 -7.22 35.54
N ASP A 81 -4.61 -7.08 36.83
CA ASP A 81 -5.93 -6.65 37.30
C ASP A 81 -6.21 -5.14 37.19
N GLU A 82 -5.20 -4.28 37.35
CA GLU A 82 -5.39 -2.82 37.30
C GLU A 82 -5.36 -2.27 35.85
N ALA A 83 -4.54 -2.87 34.99
CA ALA A 83 -4.52 -2.55 33.56
C ALA A 83 -5.79 -3.03 32.82
N LEU A 84 -6.37 -4.17 33.23
CA LEU A 84 -7.59 -4.74 32.64
C LEU A 84 -8.84 -3.89 32.88
N THR A 85 -8.96 -3.21 34.02
CA THR A 85 -10.17 -2.43 34.35
C THR A 85 -10.29 -1.14 33.53
N THR A 86 -9.18 -0.50 33.19
CA THR A 86 -9.16 0.65 32.27
C THR A 86 -9.30 0.21 30.80
N PHE A 87 -9.01 -1.06 30.50
CA PHE A 87 -9.19 -1.70 29.20
C PHE A 87 -10.65 -2.14 28.92
N GLY A 88 -11.50 -2.15 29.96
CA GLY A 88 -12.83 -2.80 29.97
C GLY A 88 -13.94 -2.14 29.15
N LYS A 89 -13.65 -1.26 28.20
CA LYS A 89 -14.65 -0.73 27.24
C LYS A 89 -14.06 -0.59 25.85
N GLY A 90 -14.59 -1.36 24.89
CA GLY A 90 -14.28 -1.21 23.46
C GLY A 90 -14.12 -2.54 22.71
N TYR A 91 -13.82 -2.42 21.42
CA TYR A 91 -13.52 -3.54 20.52
C TYR A 91 -12.06 -3.47 20.06
N VAL A 92 -11.47 -4.62 19.80
CA VAL A 92 -10.25 -4.75 19.02
C VAL A 92 -10.62 -5.35 17.66
N ILE A 93 -10.07 -4.78 16.60
CA ILE A 93 -10.25 -5.30 15.24
C ILE A 93 -8.95 -5.96 14.81
N ARG A 94 -9.02 -7.26 14.58
CA ARG A 94 -8.01 -8.01 13.85
C ARG A 94 -8.32 -7.91 12.37
N THR A 95 -7.30 -7.69 11.54
CA THR A 95 -7.44 -7.79 10.10
C THR A 95 -6.41 -8.76 9.56
N THR A 96 -6.89 -9.83 8.93
CA THR A 96 -6.07 -10.76 8.16
C THR A 96 -6.24 -10.44 6.69
N SER A 97 -5.15 -10.11 5.99
CA SER A 97 -5.21 -9.76 4.57
C SER A 97 -4.46 -10.76 3.73
N TYR A 98 -5.15 -11.30 2.73
CA TYR A 98 -4.60 -12.22 1.75
C TYR A 98 -4.29 -11.45 0.46
N LEU A 99 -3.04 -11.50 0.04
CA LEU A 99 -2.56 -10.87 -1.18
C LEU A 99 -2.52 -11.90 -2.30
N TYR A 100 -3.27 -11.64 -3.36
CA TYR A 100 -3.26 -12.41 -4.59
C TYR A 100 -2.71 -11.58 -5.74
N GLN A 101 -2.08 -12.24 -6.70
CA GLN A 101 -1.64 -11.64 -7.96
C GLN A 101 -2.29 -12.37 -9.14
N LEU A 102 -2.65 -11.63 -10.18
CA LEU A 102 -3.10 -12.20 -11.45
C LEU A 102 -1.97 -13.03 -12.08
N GLU A 103 -2.26 -14.29 -12.40
CA GLU A 103 -1.35 -15.16 -13.15
C GLU A 103 -1.36 -14.78 -14.63
N TRP A 104 -0.64 -13.70 -14.97
CA TRP A 104 -0.45 -13.25 -16.34
C TRP A 104 0.82 -13.85 -16.95
N ASN A 105 0.67 -14.80 -17.86
CA ASN A 105 1.76 -15.45 -18.61
C ASN A 105 1.49 -15.40 -20.12
N ASP A 106 2.50 -15.74 -20.92
CA ASP A 106 2.44 -15.64 -22.40
C ASP A 106 1.25 -16.42 -22.99
N SER A 107 0.87 -17.57 -22.42
CA SER A 107 -0.28 -18.35 -22.88
C SER A 107 -1.60 -17.64 -22.59
N VAL A 108 -1.77 -17.08 -21.39
CA VAL A 108 -2.96 -16.30 -21.01
C VAL A 108 -3.05 -15.03 -21.85
N ALA A 109 -1.92 -14.35 -22.06
CA ALA A 109 -1.83 -13.16 -22.90
C ALA A 109 -2.21 -13.48 -24.36
N ALA A 110 -1.70 -14.58 -24.91
CA ALA A 110 -2.01 -14.99 -26.28
C ALA A 110 -3.51 -15.25 -26.49
N VAL A 111 -4.15 -16.00 -25.58
CA VAL A 111 -5.61 -16.22 -25.65
C VAL A 111 -6.37 -14.91 -25.50
N PHE A 112 -5.98 -14.06 -24.54
CA PHE A 112 -6.61 -12.76 -24.37
C PHE A 112 -6.53 -11.89 -25.63
N TYR A 113 -5.35 -11.70 -26.21
CA TYR A 113 -5.19 -10.82 -27.37
C TYR A 113 -5.80 -11.39 -28.65
N ASN A 114 -5.72 -12.70 -28.86
CA ASN A 114 -6.23 -13.33 -30.08
C ASN A 114 -7.76 -13.48 -30.04
N ASP A 115 -8.31 -13.88 -28.89
CA ASP A 115 -9.67 -14.39 -28.80
C ASP A 115 -10.62 -13.45 -28.05
N TYR A 116 -10.12 -12.58 -27.16
CA TYR A 116 -10.97 -11.74 -26.29
C TYR A 116 -10.85 -10.24 -26.56
N TRP A 117 -9.64 -9.76 -26.88
CA TRP A 117 -9.36 -8.34 -27.05
C TRP A 117 -10.12 -7.75 -28.23
N MET A 118 -10.66 -6.55 -28.04
CA MET A 118 -11.36 -5.76 -29.05
C MET A 118 -10.89 -4.32 -28.96
N ASP A 119 -10.75 -3.66 -30.10
CA ASP A 119 -10.57 -2.21 -30.15
C ASP A 119 -11.91 -1.51 -29.90
N ASP A 120 -11.88 -0.30 -29.34
CA ASP A 120 -13.08 0.50 -29.06
C ASP A 120 -13.94 0.73 -30.32
N ASN A 121 -13.33 0.69 -31.51
CA ASN A 121 -14.00 0.86 -32.79
C ASN A 121 -14.43 -0.46 -33.46
N SER A 122 -14.21 -1.62 -32.81
CA SER A 122 -14.39 -2.94 -33.41
C SER A 122 -15.03 -3.92 -32.42
N PHE A 123 -16.27 -3.63 -32.03
CA PHE A 123 -17.06 -4.53 -31.19
C PHE A 123 -17.35 -5.87 -31.88
N ASP A 124 -17.09 -6.96 -31.17
CA ASP A 124 -17.38 -8.34 -31.56
C ASP A 124 -18.07 -9.07 -30.39
N GLU A 125 -19.34 -9.39 -30.57
CA GLU A 125 -20.16 -10.03 -29.54
C GLU A 125 -19.61 -11.40 -29.11
N LYS A 126 -18.99 -12.16 -30.03
CA LYS A 126 -18.43 -13.49 -29.72
C LYS A 126 -17.19 -13.37 -28.86
N ARG A 127 -16.33 -12.39 -29.12
CA ARG A 127 -15.14 -12.11 -28.29
C ARG A 127 -15.54 -11.68 -26.89
N LYS A 128 -16.57 -10.84 -26.77
CA LYS A 128 -17.15 -10.46 -25.48
C LYS A 128 -17.67 -11.67 -24.71
N GLU A 129 -18.49 -12.50 -25.35
CA GLU A 129 -19.06 -13.69 -24.73
C GLU A 129 -17.96 -14.69 -24.31
N ALA A 130 -16.92 -14.85 -25.13
CA ALA A 130 -15.77 -15.68 -24.82
C ALA A 130 -14.96 -15.16 -23.62
N PHE A 131 -14.82 -13.84 -23.49
CA PHE A 131 -14.18 -13.20 -22.33
C PHE A 131 -15.01 -13.38 -21.06
N ASP A 132 -16.31 -13.05 -21.11
CA ASP A 132 -17.20 -13.06 -19.94
C ASP A 132 -17.38 -14.46 -19.35
N ASN A 133 -17.31 -15.50 -20.19
CA ASN A 133 -17.40 -16.90 -19.77
C ASN A 133 -16.03 -17.58 -19.58
N SER A 134 -14.94 -16.82 -19.67
CA SER A 134 -13.58 -17.36 -19.56
C SER A 134 -13.25 -17.78 -18.13
N ASN A 135 -12.44 -18.84 -18.00
CA ASN A 135 -11.87 -19.32 -16.74
C ASN A 135 -10.34 -19.35 -16.74
N ILE A 136 -9.70 -18.70 -17.73
CA ILE A 136 -8.24 -18.72 -17.87
C ILE A 136 -7.54 -17.78 -16.89
N PHE A 137 -8.23 -16.73 -16.42
CA PHE A 137 -7.69 -15.77 -15.46
C PHE A 137 -7.71 -16.35 -14.06
N LYS A 138 -6.52 -16.59 -13.52
CA LYS A 138 -6.34 -17.19 -12.20
C LYS A 138 -5.60 -16.23 -11.29
N LEU A 139 -5.93 -16.32 -10.00
CA LEU A 139 -5.26 -15.59 -8.95
C LEU A 139 -4.35 -16.53 -8.19
N LYS A 140 -3.07 -16.18 -8.07
CA LYS A 140 -2.10 -16.88 -7.24
C LYS A 140 -1.99 -16.18 -5.90
N LEU A 141 -2.09 -16.94 -4.81
CA LEU A 141 -1.78 -16.44 -3.48
C LEU A 141 -0.29 -16.09 -3.40
N VAL A 142 0.03 -14.82 -3.17
CA VAL A 142 1.39 -14.33 -2.91
C VAL A 142 1.74 -14.58 -1.44
N GLY A 143 0.78 -14.33 -0.55
CA GLY A 143 0.90 -14.57 0.87
C GLY A 143 -0.16 -13.79 1.65
N TRP A 144 0.02 -13.70 2.96
CA TRP A 144 -0.89 -12.99 3.85
C TRP A 144 -0.14 -12.31 4.99
N GLU A 145 -0.81 -11.36 5.64
CA GLU A 145 -0.34 -10.65 6.84
C GLU A 145 -1.51 -10.36 7.78
N VAL A 146 -1.18 -10.09 9.05
CA VAL A 146 -2.15 -9.70 10.07
C VAL A 146 -1.77 -8.36 10.66
N ALA A 147 -2.73 -7.46 10.78
CA ALA A 147 -2.57 -6.23 11.55
C ALA A 147 -3.71 -6.06 12.55
N TRP A 148 -3.41 -5.27 13.57
CA TRP A 148 -4.34 -4.87 14.61
C TRP A 148 -4.43 -3.35 14.59
N ALA A 149 -5.62 -2.81 14.76
CA ALA A 149 -5.80 -1.38 15.00
C ALA A 149 -6.29 -1.18 16.44
N ASP A 150 -5.51 -0.45 17.23
CA ASP A 150 -5.95 0.04 18.53
C ASP A 150 -6.49 1.47 18.41
N LEU A 151 -7.67 1.69 18.98
CA LEU A 151 -8.32 3.01 19.08
C LEU A 151 -8.18 3.56 20.50
N GLN A 152 -6.99 3.43 21.10
CA GLN A 152 -6.72 4.08 22.38
C GLN A 152 -6.30 5.54 22.18
N SER A 153 -7.24 6.40 21.76
CA SER A 153 -7.07 7.84 21.97
C SER A 153 -8.19 8.38 22.85
N THR A 154 -7.81 9.18 23.85
CA THR A 154 -8.76 9.94 24.67
C THR A 154 -9.64 10.86 23.82
N SER A 155 -9.18 11.26 22.61
CA SER A 155 -9.92 12.00 21.59
C SER A 155 -11.10 11.21 20.99
N TYR A 156 -11.07 9.88 21.06
CA TYR A 156 -12.11 8.99 20.56
C TYR A 156 -13.24 8.72 21.55
N THR A 157 -13.03 8.98 22.85
CA THR A 157 -14.04 8.77 23.90
C THR A 157 -15.33 9.59 23.72
N LYS A 158 -15.30 10.63 22.87
CA LYS A 158 -16.43 11.53 22.58
C LYS A 158 -17.06 11.31 21.19
N LYS A 159 -16.57 10.36 20.38
CA LYS A 159 -17.10 10.09 19.03
C LYS A 159 -18.12 8.93 19.09
N SER A 160 -19.02 8.85 18.10
CA SER A 160 -19.97 7.74 17.99
C SER A 160 -19.24 6.42 17.71
N GLU A 161 -19.82 5.31 18.17
CA GLU A 161 -19.30 3.96 17.97
C GLU A 161 -19.06 3.64 16.48
N GLU A 162 -19.98 4.02 15.59
CA GLU A 162 -19.82 3.88 14.14
C GLU A 162 -18.58 4.61 13.61
N LYS A 163 -18.32 5.83 14.09
CA LYS A 163 -17.13 6.59 13.68
C LYS A 163 -15.84 5.95 14.20
N LEU A 164 -15.88 5.37 15.40
CA LEU A 164 -14.75 4.60 15.94
C LEU A 164 -14.47 3.37 15.09
N ILE A 165 -15.48 2.53 14.84
CA ILE A 165 -15.37 1.34 14.00
C ILE A 165 -14.78 1.70 12.63
N ARG A 166 -15.28 2.77 11.98
CA ARG A 166 -14.76 3.22 10.68
C ARG A 166 -13.28 3.60 10.73
N VAL A 167 -12.85 4.32 11.76
CA VAL A 167 -11.44 4.71 11.92
C VAL A 167 -10.55 3.49 12.12
N ALA A 168 -10.93 2.57 13.01
CA ALA A 168 -10.16 1.35 13.23
C ALA A 168 -10.06 0.52 11.97
N THR A 169 -11.17 0.29 11.26
CA THR A 169 -11.18 -0.48 10.03
C THR A 169 -10.22 0.13 8.99
N ILE A 170 -10.28 1.44 8.77
CA ILE A 170 -9.37 2.11 7.80
C ILE A 170 -7.91 1.96 8.24
N ARG A 171 -7.59 2.23 9.52
CA ARG A 171 -6.21 2.13 10.03
C ARG A 171 -5.69 0.70 10.02
N ALA A 172 -6.55 -0.29 10.28
CA ALA A 172 -6.18 -1.71 10.21
C ALA A 172 -5.85 -2.13 8.77
N ILE A 173 -6.66 -1.69 7.79
CA ILE A 173 -6.41 -1.88 6.37
C ILE A 173 -5.09 -1.21 5.94
N ASP A 174 -4.86 0.05 6.34
CA ASP A 174 -3.61 0.75 6.02
C ASP A 174 -2.39 0.00 6.60
N ALA A 175 -2.47 -0.40 7.87
CA ALA A 175 -1.39 -1.12 8.55
C ALA A 175 -1.07 -2.48 7.91
N VAL A 176 -2.10 -3.27 7.56
CA VAL A 176 -1.88 -4.59 6.94
C VAL A 176 -1.37 -4.46 5.50
N ILE A 177 -1.83 -3.46 4.74
CA ILE A 177 -1.27 -3.16 3.41
C ILE A 177 0.21 -2.80 3.54
N ALA A 178 0.59 -1.96 4.50
CA ALA A 178 1.98 -1.61 4.74
C ALA A 178 2.84 -2.85 5.08
N LYS A 179 2.33 -3.76 5.92
CA LYS A 179 3.01 -5.04 6.21
C LYS A 179 3.18 -5.90 4.96
N LEU A 180 2.13 -6.02 4.14
CA LEU A 180 2.19 -6.74 2.86
C LEU A 180 3.26 -6.15 1.94
N GLN A 181 3.30 -4.82 1.79
CA GLN A 181 4.27 -4.12 0.94
C GLN A 181 5.70 -4.33 1.45
N ARG A 182 5.93 -4.25 2.77
CA ARG A 182 7.26 -4.46 3.35
C ARG A 182 7.76 -5.89 3.14
N LYS A 183 6.90 -6.89 3.32
CA LYS A 183 7.26 -8.31 3.22
C LYS A 183 7.40 -8.82 1.79
N TYR A 184 6.46 -8.48 0.90
CA TYR A 184 6.39 -9.02 -0.45
C TYR A 184 6.90 -7.99 -1.47
N GLU A 185 8.13 -8.18 -1.98
CA GLU A 185 8.77 -7.23 -2.91
C GLU A 185 7.90 -6.92 -4.15
N VAL A 186 7.20 -7.92 -4.68
CA VAL A 186 6.30 -7.77 -5.84
C VAL A 186 5.17 -6.77 -5.60
N PHE A 187 4.81 -6.51 -4.33
CA PHE A 187 3.75 -5.60 -3.94
C PHE A 187 4.26 -4.23 -3.48
N ARG A 188 5.58 -4.02 -3.46
CA ARG A 188 6.16 -2.72 -3.09
C ARG A 188 5.80 -1.65 -4.10
N THR A 189 5.27 -0.55 -3.59
CA THR A 189 5.01 0.65 -4.38
C THR A 189 6.32 1.40 -4.65
N LYS A 190 6.29 2.22 -5.70
CA LYS A 190 7.34 3.18 -6.00
C LYS A 190 6.76 4.57 -5.77
N THR A 191 7.44 5.39 -4.98
CA THR A 191 6.99 6.75 -4.68
C THR A 191 7.90 7.75 -5.38
N PRO A 192 7.39 8.77 -6.08
CA PRO A 192 8.24 9.81 -6.64
C PRO A 192 8.84 10.69 -5.53
N LEU A 193 10.10 11.07 -5.71
CA LEU A 193 10.71 12.17 -4.96
C LEU A 193 9.97 13.46 -5.31
N TYR A 194 9.47 14.12 -4.28
CA TYR A 194 8.87 15.43 -4.36
C TYR A 194 9.94 16.52 -4.50
N SER A 195 11.05 16.39 -3.77
CA SER A 195 12.20 17.30 -3.84
C SER A 195 13.52 16.53 -3.73
N GLY A 196 14.56 17.06 -4.39
CA GLY A 196 15.94 16.56 -4.30
C GLY A 196 16.80 17.25 -3.24
N ASP A 197 16.44 18.46 -2.81
CA ASP A 197 17.08 19.20 -1.72
C ASP A 197 16.09 20.22 -1.09
N PRO A 198 15.64 20.03 0.16
CA PRO A 198 15.85 18.83 0.97
C PRO A 198 15.21 17.61 0.30
N LEU A 199 15.80 16.43 0.51
CA LEU A 199 15.31 15.20 -0.09
C LEU A 199 13.97 14.79 0.56
N ALA A 200 12.89 14.81 -0.20
CA ALA A 200 11.53 14.65 0.31
C ALA A 200 10.66 13.79 -0.61
N ALA A 201 9.73 13.03 -0.03
CA ALA A 201 8.70 12.29 -0.76
C ALA A 201 7.36 12.29 0.00
N LYS A 202 6.25 12.26 -0.74
CA LYS A 202 4.88 12.18 -0.19
C LYS A 202 4.52 10.74 0.21
N ILE A 203 5.21 10.24 1.22
CA ILE A 203 4.99 8.93 1.86
C ILE A 203 5.15 9.11 3.37
N GLY A 204 4.35 8.42 4.18
CA GLY A 204 4.28 8.64 5.61
C GLY A 204 3.90 7.40 6.41
N LEU A 205 3.38 7.64 7.62
CA LEU A 205 3.00 6.57 8.55
C LEU A 205 1.91 5.63 8.02
N LYS A 206 1.00 6.15 7.16
CA LYS A 206 -0.04 5.33 6.52
C LYS A 206 0.56 4.22 5.66
N GLU A 207 1.64 4.49 4.96
CA GLU A 207 2.37 3.51 4.15
C GLU A 207 3.38 2.69 4.97
N GLY A 208 3.37 2.82 6.31
CA GLY A 208 4.25 2.08 7.22
C GLY A 208 5.70 2.53 7.21
N LEU A 209 5.94 3.83 6.95
CA LEU A 209 7.26 4.41 7.02
C LEU A 209 7.78 4.42 8.46
N GLU A 210 8.93 3.79 8.71
CA GLU A 210 9.56 3.68 10.02
C GLU A 210 10.88 4.45 10.08
N LYS A 211 11.26 4.81 11.31
CA LYS A 211 12.49 5.56 11.59
C LYS A 211 13.71 4.77 11.14
N GLY A 212 14.34 5.25 10.07
CA GLY A 212 15.58 4.68 9.57
C GLY A 212 15.42 3.58 8.53
N ASP A 213 14.21 3.40 7.99
CA ASP A 213 14.01 2.62 6.77
C ASP A 213 14.94 3.10 5.66
N LYS A 214 15.35 2.15 4.82
CA LYS A 214 16.19 2.42 3.67
C LYS A 214 15.37 2.28 2.39
N PHE A 215 15.67 3.16 1.44
CA PHE A 215 15.08 3.15 0.12
C PHE A 215 16.19 3.22 -0.91
N GLU A 216 16.04 2.49 -2.00
CA GLU A 216 16.82 2.78 -3.19
C GLU A 216 16.17 3.88 -4.01
N VAL A 217 16.98 4.71 -4.65
CA VAL A 217 16.54 5.73 -5.60
C VAL A 217 16.71 5.18 -7.00
N LEU A 218 15.62 5.19 -7.77
CA LEU A 218 15.50 4.63 -9.11
C LEU A 218 15.31 5.77 -10.11
N GLU A 219 16.15 5.79 -11.13
CA GLU A 219 15.96 6.64 -12.31
C GLU A 219 15.31 5.83 -13.41
N GLN A 220 14.27 6.40 -14.02
CA GLN A 220 13.63 5.83 -15.18
C GLN A 220 14.52 6.03 -16.41
N VAL A 221 14.91 4.94 -17.06
CA VAL A 221 15.74 4.95 -18.27
C VAL A 221 15.02 4.19 -19.38
N MET A 222 15.09 4.72 -20.59
CA MET A 222 14.55 4.05 -21.77
C MET A 222 15.61 3.14 -22.39
N ASP A 223 15.27 1.88 -22.64
CA ASP A 223 16.17 0.97 -23.35
C ASP A 223 16.13 1.18 -24.87
N LYS A 224 17.01 0.48 -25.61
CA LYS A 224 17.12 0.60 -27.07
C LYS A 224 15.83 0.26 -27.82
N ASN A 225 14.96 -0.52 -27.20
CA ASN A 225 13.67 -0.91 -27.77
C ASN A 225 12.58 0.13 -27.44
N GLY A 226 12.89 1.07 -26.54
CA GLY A 226 12.00 2.12 -26.05
C GLY A 226 11.34 1.74 -24.72
N ARG A 227 11.64 0.56 -24.15
CA ARG A 227 11.00 0.10 -22.93
C ARG A 227 11.58 0.80 -21.72
N THR A 228 10.70 1.17 -20.82
CA THR A 228 11.04 1.75 -19.52
C THR A 228 11.73 0.72 -18.63
N ARG A 229 12.93 1.06 -18.15
CA ARG A 229 13.65 0.31 -17.11
C ARG A 229 13.98 1.24 -15.95
N TYR A 230 14.18 0.66 -14.78
CA TYR A 230 14.58 1.41 -13.58
C TYR A 230 16.03 1.08 -13.25
N LYS A 231 16.86 2.12 -13.11
CA LYS A 231 18.26 1.98 -12.72
C LYS A 231 18.46 2.55 -11.32
N SER A 232 18.98 1.74 -10.41
CA SER A 232 19.35 2.18 -9.07
C SER A 232 20.50 3.21 -9.12
N LYS A 233 20.32 4.34 -8.44
CA LYS A 233 21.27 5.48 -8.39
C LYS A 233 21.87 5.70 -7.02
N GLY A 234 21.31 5.09 -5.98
CA GLY A 234 21.84 5.19 -4.63
C GLY A 234 20.81 4.79 -3.60
N ILE A 235 21.19 4.91 -2.33
CA ILE A 235 20.36 4.56 -1.18
C ILE A 235 20.16 5.81 -0.33
N ILE A 236 18.93 5.97 0.14
CA ILE A 236 18.51 7.04 1.05
C ILE A 236 17.88 6.41 2.28
N LYS A 237 17.85 7.16 3.38
CA LYS A 237 17.34 6.69 4.67
C LYS A 237 16.30 7.68 5.20
N VAL A 238 15.20 7.18 5.74
CA VAL A 238 14.18 8.03 6.37
C VAL A 238 14.79 8.85 7.50
N ASP A 239 14.49 10.15 7.52
CA ASP A 239 14.86 11.03 8.61
C ASP A 239 14.00 10.73 9.84
N LYS A 240 14.63 10.43 10.98
CA LYS A 240 13.97 9.96 12.20
C LYS A 240 13.01 10.97 12.82
N SER A 241 13.18 12.26 12.52
CA SER A 241 12.44 13.36 13.13
C SER A 241 11.36 13.96 12.23
N ASN A 242 11.34 13.60 10.94
CA ASN A 242 10.54 14.27 9.92
C ASN A 242 9.78 13.23 9.09
N ILE A 243 8.85 12.54 9.73
CA ILE A 243 7.95 11.58 9.11
C ILE A 243 6.55 12.19 9.09
N TRP A 244 5.95 12.22 7.92
CA TRP A 244 4.59 12.72 7.73
C TRP A 244 3.57 11.75 8.35
N ASP A 245 2.73 12.26 9.26
CA ASP A 245 1.57 11.52 9.77
C ASP A 245 0.36 11.75 8.87
N ASN A 246 0.24 10.93 7.82
CA ASN A 246 -0.87 10.93 6.87
C ASN A 246 -1.95 9.88 7.19
N ARG A 247 -1.97 9.38 8.43
CA ARG A 247 -2.99 8.40 8.85
C ARG A 247 -4.38 9.05 8.85
N PHE A 248 -5.40 8.25 8.55
CA PHE A 248 -6.78 8.73 8.58
C PHE A 248 -7.11 9.33 9.96
N MET A 249 -7.57 10.59 9.98
CA MET A 249 -7.91 11.39 11.17
C MET A 249 -6.73 11.90 12.03
N ALA A 250 -5.47 11.76 11.59
CA ALA A 250 -4.31 12.21 12.36
C ALA A 250 -4.36 13.72 12.71
N ALA A 251 -4.79 14.57 11.78
CA ALA A 251 -4.91 16.01 12.02
C ALA A 251 -5.94 16.37 13.12
N GLU A 252 -7.07 15.65 13.19
CA GLU A 252 -8.05 15.83 14.28
C GLU A 252 -7.48 15.39 15.64
N GLU A 253 -6.60 14.38 15.66
CA GLU A 253 -5.99 13.87 16.91
C GLU A 253 -4.90 14.78 17.46
N GLN A 254 -4.11 15.38 16.56
CA GLN A 254 -2.97 16.20 16.95
C GLN A 254 -3.38 17.62 17.41
N ASN A 255 -4.68 17.99 17.32
CA ASN A 255 -5.19 19.35 17.55
C ASN A 255 -4.40 20.45 16.81
N ASN A 256 -3.67 20.07 15.77
CA ASN A 256 -2.82 20.95 14.97
C ASN A 256 -3.48 21.12 13.60
N LEU A 257 -4.08 22.30 13.40
CA LEU A 257 -4.64 22.73 12.12
C LEU A 257 -3.65 23.57 11.30
N GLU A 258 -2.39 23.73 11.75
CA GLU A 258 -1.35 24.54 11.08
C GLU A 258 -0.26 23.66 10.42
N ASP A 259 0.15 24.08 9.21
CA ASP A 259 1.28 23.69 8.34
C ASP A 259 2.21 22.54 8.78
N LEU A 260 1.66 21.34 9.00
CA LEU A 260 2.49 20.14 9.04
C LEU A 260 2.92 19.79 7.60
N PRO A 261 4.22 19.53 7.36
CA PRO A 261 4.70 19.18 6.03
C PRO A 261 4.03 17.90 5.52
N GLU A 262 3.40 17.96 4.35
CA GLU A 262 2.76 16.82 3.66
C GLU A 262 3.77 15.88 2.98
N TYR A 263 4.93 15.69 3.60
CA TYR A 263 6.03 14.88 3.07
C TYR A 263 6.95 14.42 4.18
N SER A 264 7.57 13.27 3.99
CA SER A 264 8.66 12.79 4.83
C SER A 264 10.00 13.22 4.26
N LEU A 265 10.96 13.52 5.13
CA LEU A 265 12.33 13.81 4.74
C LEU A 265 13.21 12.56 4.76
N PHE A 266 14.21 12.58 3.90
CA PHE A 266 15.19 11.52 3.76
C PHE A 266 16.61 12.10 3.82
N LYS A 267 17.57 11.25 4.20
CA LYS A 267 18.98 11.56 4.30
C LYS A 267 19.79 10.62 3.41
N GLY A 268 20.81 11.14 2.74
CA GLY A 268 21.76 10.36 1.95
C GLY A 268 21.74 10.64 0.45
N GLY A 269 22.78 10.17 -0.22
CA GLY A 269 23.04 10.42 -1.64
C GLY A 269 23.29 11.90 -1.99
N LYS A 270 23.59 12.15 -3.26
CA LYS A 270 23.75 13.49 -3.85
C LYS A 270 23.23 13.44 -5.29
N LYS A 271 22.76 14.58 -5.81
CA LYS A 271 22.26 14.74 -7.19
C LYS A 271 20.95 13.98 -7.51
N PHE A 272 20.11 13.76 -6.51
CA PHE A 272 18.73 13.33 -6.76
C PHE A 272 17.88 14.55 -7.09
N TYR A 273 16.83 14.34 -7.88
CA TYR A 273 15.94 15.40 -8.34
C TYR A 273 14.49 14.91 -8.36
N THR A 274 13.56 15.86 -8.40
CA THR A 274 12.11 15.59 -8.41
C THR A 274 11.73 14.65 -9.55
N GLY A 275 10.88 13.67 -9.26
CA GLY A 275 10.41 12.68 -10.24
C GLY A 275 11.23 11.39 -10.32
N MET A 276 12.44 11.33 -9.74
CA MET A 276 13.07 10.03 -9.46
C MET A 276 12.19 9.21 -8.52
N LEU A 277 12.18 7.89 -8.65
CA LEU A 277 11.35 7.03 -7.82
C LEU A 277 12.12 6.46 -6.64
N ILE A 278 11.47 6.21 -5.52
CA ILE A 278 12.04 5.52 -4.36
C ILE A 278 11.28 4.23 -4.11
N ARG A 279 12.02 3.17 -3.75
CA ARG A 279 11.45 1.86 -3.40
C ARG A 279 12.12 1.36 -2.13
N GLN A 280 11.32 0.86 -1.18
CA GLN A 280 11.84 0.35 0.09
C GLN A 280 12.73 -0.87 -0.14
N ILE A 281 13.86 -0.92 0.55
CA ILE A 281 14.78 -2.06 0.60
C ILE A 281 14.89 -2.54 2.04
N ASN A 282 14.79 -3.86 2.24
CA ASN A 282 14.94 -4.49 3.56
C ASN A 282 16.43 -4.71 3.87
#